data_AF-A0A0Q9K0L1-F1
#
_entry.id   AF-A0A0Q9K0L1-F1
#
_cell.length_a   1.000
_cell.length_b   1.000
_cell.length_c   1.000
_cell.angle_alpha   90.00
_cell.angle_beta   90.00
_cell.angle_gamma   90.00
#
_symmetry.space_group_name_H-M   'P 1'
#
loop_
_entity.id
_entity.type
_entity.pdbx_description
1 polymer ?
#
loop_
_entity_poly.entity_id
_entity_poly.type
_entity_poly.pdbx_seq_one_letter_code
_entity_poly.pdbx_strand_id
1 'polypeptide(L)'
;MQNGKVARVYWNLHRDVFSIQQKVGKSWLVVGHASSMILLDAVFTVNEKKRLQVITEQKKNVHAMVVGRVPRLMSWIIEVDSYKQAYYNPYKVSQFVDSETRESLQYSCVDIVKLFNKSIYYKNIRGLTS
;
A
#
# COMPACT_ATOMS: atom_id res chain seq x y z
N MET A 1 -15.67 2.74 -4.81
CA MET A 1 -15.00 2.02 -3.70
C MET A 1 -16.01 1.61 -2.64
N GLN A 2 -15.97 0.38 -2.13
CA GLN A 2 -16.84 -0.11 -1.05
C GLN A 2 -16.09 -0.14 0.29
N ASN A 3 -16.68 0.42 1.33
CA ASN A 3 -16.13 0.42 2.68
C ASN A 3 -16.23 -0.97 3.34
N GLY A 4 -15.30 -1.30 4.24
CA GLY A 4 -15.23 -2.59 4.93
C GLY A 4 -14.74 -3.76 4.07
N LYS A 5 -14.39 -3.53 2.80
CA LYS A 5 -13.88 -4.55 1.88
C LYS A 5 -12.36 -4.43 1.69
N VAL A 6 -11.71 -5.52 1.30
CA VAL A 6 -10.29 -5.51 0.95
C VAL A 6 -10.07 -4.74 -0.35
N ALA A 7 -9.06 -3.89 -0.37
CA ALA A 7 -8.58 -3.19 -1.54
C ALA A 7 -7.08 -3.45 -1.77
N ARG A 8 -6.66 -3.40 -3.05
CA ARG A 8 -5.25 -3.27 -3.45
C ARG A 8 -5.03 -1.84 -3.90
N VAL A 9 -4.03 -1.18 -3.36
CA VAL A 9 -3.76 0.22 -3.63
C VAL A 9 -2.32 0.35 -4.12
N TYR A 10 -2.14 1.06 -5.22
CA TYR A 10 -0.82 1.30 -5.82
C TYR A 10 -0.75 2.70 -6.43
N TRP A 11 0.47 3.24 -6.52
CA TRP A 11 0.68 4.53 -7.14
C TRP A 11 0.53 4.45 -8.67
N ASN A 12 -0.32 5.29 -9.24
CA ASN A 12 -0.46 5.43 -10.67
C ASN A 12 0.45 6.55 -11.19
N LEU A 13 1.55 6.16 -11.84
CA LEU A 13 2.56 7.09 -12.36
C LEU A 13 2.06 7.99 -13.49
N HIS A 14 0.93 7.68 -14.13
CA HIS A 14 0.36 8.50 -15.21
C HIS A 14 -0.62 9.55 -14.71
N ARG A 15 -1.19 9.35 -13.51
CA ARG A 15 -2.22 10.22 -12.94
C ARG A 15 -1.78 10.93 -11.67
N ASP A 16 -0.58 10.62 -11.18
CA ASP A 16 -0.05 11.10 -9.91
C ASP A 16 -1.05 11.00 -8.74
N VAL A 17 -1.74 9.86 -8.67
CA VAL A 17 -2.68 9.50 -7.60
C VAL A 17 -2.60 8.00 -7.33
N PHE A 18 -3.13 7.55 -6.20
CA PHE A 18 -3.30 6.12 -5.95
C PHE A 18 -4.48 5.56 -6.74
N SER A 19 -4.27 4.44 -7.43
CA SER A 19 -5.34 3.60 -7.97
C SER A 19 -5.79 2.62 -6.91
N ILE A 20 -7.11 2.48 -6.75
CA ILE A 20 -7.74 1.62 -5.76
C ILE A 20 -8.45 0.49 -6.50
N GLN A 21 -8.03 -0.75 -6.27
CA GLN A 21 -8.66 -1.93 -6.84
C GLN A 21 -9.43 -2.71 -5.78
N GLN A 22 -10.60 -3.20 -6.15
CA GLN A 22 -11.37 -4.16 -5.35
C GLN A 22 -11.74 -5.36 -6.21
N LYS A 23 -12.02 -6.49 -5.54
CA LYS A 23 -12.39 -7.72 -6.22
C LYS A 23 -13.86 -7.65 -6.65
N VAL A 24 -14.11 -7.82 -7.93
CA VAL A 24 -15.45 -7.92 -8.54
C VAL A 24 -15.50 -9.26 -9.27
N GLY A 25 -16.27 -10.20 -8.72
CA GLY A 25 -16.22 -11.60 -9.14
C GLY A 25 -14.83 -12.21 -8.96
N LYS A 26 -14.22 -12.69 -10.03
CA LYS A 26 -12.87 -13.29 -10.03
C LYS A 26 -11.75 -12.27 -10.32
N SER A 27 -12.09 -11.03 -10.68
CA SER A 27 -11.16 -10.03 -11.20
C SER A 27 -10.94 -8.88 -10.23
N TRP A 28 -9.77 -8.22 -10.32
CA TRP A 28 -9.50 -6.96 -9.62
C TRP A 28 -9.77 -5.80 -10.56
N LEU A 29 -10.75 -4.97 -10.22
CA LEU A 29 -11.11 -3.79 -11.02
C LEU A 29 -10.74 -2.53 -10.26
N VAL A 30 -10.29 -1.51 -11.00
CA VAL A 30 -10.08 -0.18 -10.43
C VAL A 30 -11.45 0.43 -10.13
N VAL A 31 -11.71 0.72 -8.85
CA VAL A 31 -12.99 1.23 -8.35
C VAL A 31 -12.92 2.69 -7.88
N GLY A 32 -11.78 3.34 -8.12
CA GLY A 32 -11.55 4.74 -7.78
C GLY A 32 -10.07 5.13 -7.80
N HIS A 33 -9.84 6.43 -7.64
CA HIS A 33 -8.54 7.04 -7.47
C HIS A 33 -8.58 8.00 -6.28
N ALA A 34 -7.48 8.14 -5.55
CA ALA A 34 -7.39 9.09 -4.44
C ALA A 34 -5.95 9.60 -4.26
N SER A 35 -5.80 10.86 -3.85
CA SER A 35 -4.51 11.42 -3.39
C SER A 35 -4.16 10.95 -1.98
N SER A 36 -5.18 10.58 -1.19
CA SER A 36 -5.06 10.08 0.18
C SER A 36 -5.95 8.87 0.43
N MET A 37 -5.47 7.87 1.16
CA MET A 37 -6.26 6.72 1.57
C MET A 37 -5.75 6.12 2.88
N ILE A 38 -6.66 5.54 3.66
CA ILE A 38 -6.33 4.71 4.82
C ILE A 38 -6.74 3.26 4.55
N LEU A 39 -5.87 2.34 4.92
CA LEU A 39 -6.13 0.90 4.95
C LEU A 39 -5.89 0.39 6.38
N LEU A 40 -6.74 -0.54 6.81
CA LEU A 40 -6.59 -1.30 8.05
C LEU A 40 -6.07 -2.70 7.73
N ASP A 41 -5.39 -3.34 8.68
CA ASP A 41 -4.95 -4.74 8.59
C ASP A 41 -4.18 -4.99 7.26
N ALA A 42 -3.20 -4.13 7.02
CA ALA A 42 -2.61 -3.95 5.70
C ALA A 42 -1.28 -4.71 5.56
N VAL A 43 -1.00 -5.16 4.34
CA VAL A 43 0.19 -5.91 3.96
C VAL A 43 0.85 -5.27 2.75
N PHE A 44 2.18 -5.20 2.77
CA PHE A 44 2.98 -4.74 1.65
C PHE A 44 3.33 -5.89 0.72
N THR A 45 3.05 -5.74 -0.58
CA THR A 45 3.27 -6.80 -1.57
C THR A 45 4.03 -6.26 -2.78
N VAL A 46 5.07 -6.99 -3.17
CA VAL A 46 5.77 -6.82 -4.45
C VAL A 46 5.63 -8.10 -5.25
N ASN A 47 5.20 -7.98 -6.50
CA ASN A 47 5.22 -9.08 -7.45
C ASN A 47 6.60 -9.12 -8.12
N GLU A 48 7.44 -10.06 -7.69
CA GLU A 48 8.83 -10.14 -8.14
C GLU A 48 8.97 -10.32 -9.66
N LYS A 49 8.13 -11.16 -10.27
CA LYS A 49 8.13 -11.35 -11.73
C LYS A 49 7.91 -10.02 -12.47
N LYS A 50 6.92 -9.23 -12.03
CA LYS A 50 6.65 -7.92 -12.63
C LYS A 50 7.73 -6.90 -12.30
N ARG A 51 8.32 -6.94 -11.10
CA ARG A 51 9.46 -6.10 -10.73
C ARG A 51 10.65 -6.36 -11.66
N LEU A 52 11.01 -7.62 -11.88
CA LEU A 52 12.08 -8.00 -12.79
C LEU A 52 11.79 -7.51 -14.21
N GLN A 53 10.54 -7.62 -14.70
CA GLN A 53 10.14 -7.03 -15.99
C GLN A 53 10.35 -5.51 -16.04
N VAL A 54 10.05 -4.77 -14.96
CA VAL A 54 10.34 -3.32 -14.90
C VAL A 54 11.84 -3.05 -15.04
N ILE A 55 12.68 -3.87 -14.41
CA ILE A 55 14.15 -3.72 -14.45
C ILE A 55 14.70 -4.07 -15.84
N THR A 56 14.23 -5.15 -16.45
CA THR A 56 14.74 -5.62 -17.75
C THR A 56 14.20 -4.80 -18.91
N GLU A 57 12.90 -4.51 -18.93
CA GLU A 57 12.24 -3.83 -20.04
C GLU A 57 12.26 -2.30 -19.88
N GLN A 58 12.62 -1.79 -18.70
CA GLN A 58 12.54 -0.35 -18.35
C GLN A 58 11.13 0.23 -18.53
N LYS A 59 10.09 -0.62 -18.45
CA LYS A 59 8.68 -0.24 -18.57
C LYS A 59 8.02 -0.18 -17.22
N LYS A 60 7.28 0.89 -16.98
CA LYS A 60 6.56 1.17 -15.71
C LYS A 60 5.31 0.30 -15.56
N ASN A 61 5.50 -0.97 -15.22
CA ASN A 61 4.41 -1.89 -14.89
C ASN A 61 4.05 -1.82 -13.39
N VAL A 62 2.79 -2.06 -13.04
CA VAL A 62 2.38 -2.15 -11.62
C VAL A 62 2.91 -3.44 -11.02
N HIS A 63 3.83 -3.31 -10.08
CA HIS A 63 4.51 -4.44 -9.42
C HIS A 63 4.52 -4.33 -7.90
N ALA A 64 4.20 -3.17 -7.34
CA ALA A 64 4.17 -2.91 -5.90
C ALA A 64 2.79 -2.36 -5.49
N MET A 65 2.24 -2.89 -4.40
CA MET A 65 0.94 -2.49 -3.86
C MET A 65 0.84 -2.72 -2.36
N VAL A 66 -0.05 -1.96 -1.72
CA VAL A 66 -0.51 -2.20 -0.35
C VAL A 66 -1.88 -2.85 -0.42
N VAL A 67 -2.08 -3.93 0.32
CA VAL A 67 -3.34 -4.66 0.37
C VAL A 67 -3.90 -4.56 1.78
N GLY A 68 -5.12 -4.09 1.94
CA GLY A 68 -5.73 -3.95 3.26
C GLY A 68 -7.22 -3.67 3.18
N ARG A 69 -7.87 -3.56 4.33
CA ARG A 69 -9.31 -3.32 4.43
C ARG A 69 -9.61 -1.82 4.40
N VAL A 70 -10.53 -1.40 3.54
CA VAL A 70 -11.07 -0.03 3.55
C VAL A 70 -11.86 0.15 4.84
N PRO A 71 -11.60 1.18 5.67
CA PRO A 71 -12.33 1.39 6.91
C PRO A 71 -13.83 1.62 6.66
N ARG A 72 -14.69 1.17 7.58
CA ARG A 72 -16.15 1.38 7.50
C ARG A 72 -16.54 2.82 7.80
N LEU A 73 -15.91 3.39 8.81
CA LEU A 73 -16.06 4.76 9.23
C LEU A 73 -14.72 5.45 9.01
N MET A 74 -14.73 6.63 8.40
CA MET A 74 -13.57 7.51 8.36
C MET A 74 -13.34 8.01 9.78
N SER A 75 -12.45 7.35 10.53
CA SER A 75 -11.88 7.97 11.72
C SER A 75 -11.00 9.11 11.22
N TRP A 76 -11.46 10.34 11.40
CA TRP A 76 -10.76 11.56 11.01
C TRP A 76 -9.46 11.80 11.80
N ILE A 77 -9.17 10.98 12.81
CA ILE A 77 -8.09 11.21 13.75
C ILE A 77 -7.36 9.88 13.95
N ILE A 78 -6.32 9.67 13.15
CA ILE A 78 -5.19 8.87 13.60
C ILE A 78 -4.03 9.87 13.61
N GLU A 79 -3.69 10.33 14.81
CA GLU A 79 -2.63 11.31 15.05
C GLU A 79 -1.35 10.91 14.32
N VAL A 80 -0.75 11.90 13.67
CA VAL A 80 0.34 11.72 12.70
C VAL A 80 1.68 11.42 13.39
N ASP A 81 1.79 11.72 14.69
CA ASP A 81 3.05 11.78 15.46
C ASP A 81 3.70 10.42 15.77
N SER A 82 3.21 9.34 15.16
CA SER A 82 3.69 7.97 15.45
C SER A 82 3.76 7.05 14.23
N TYR A 83 3.58 7.61 13.03
CA TYR A 83 3.72 6.84 11.80
C TYR A 83 5.19 6.67 11.41
N LYS A 84 5.55 5.45 11.06
CA LYS A 84 6.78 5.15 10.32
C LYS A 84 6.55 5.26 8.82
N GLN A 85 7.60 5.47 8.04
CA GLN A 85 7.49 5.57 6.59
C GLN A 85 7.98 4.27 5.92
N ALA A 86 7.16 3.73 5.03
CA ALA A 86 7.56 2.63 4.16
C ALA A 86 8.25 3.19 2.91
N TYR A 87 9.38 2.58 2.54
CA TYR A 87 10.16 2.93 1.37
C TYR A 87 10.16 1.79 0.34
N TYR A 88 10.05 2.18 -0.94
CA TYR A 88 10.22 1.24 -2.04
C TYR A 88 10.73 1.95 -3.30
N ASN A 89 11.75 1.34 -3.92
CA ASN A 89 12.22 1.67 -5.26
C ASN A 89 12.73 0.38 -5.91
N PRO A 90 12.16 -0.08 -7.03
CA PRO A 90 12.50 -1.38 -7.63
C PRO A 90 13.97 -1.51 -8.02
N TYR A 91 14.66 -0.39 -8.28
CA TYR A 91 16.07 -0.36 -8.65
C TYR A 91 17.03 -0.39 -7.45
N LYS A 92 16.51 -0.20 -6.22
CA LYS A 92 17.32 -0.12 -5.00
C LYS A 92 17.02 -1.24 -4.00
N VAL A 93 15.78 -1.71 -3.97
CA VAL A 93 15.31 -2.77 -3.05
C VAL A 93 14.38 -3.73 -3.78
N SER A 94 14.36 -5.00 -3.36
CA SER A 94 13.44 -6.02 -3.88
C SER A 94 12.05 -5.95 -3.27
N GLN A 95 11.95 -5.38 -2.07
CA GLN A 95 10.75 -5.38 -1.24
C GLN A 95 10.51 -4.02 -0.58
N PHE A 96 9.31 -3.80 -0.03
CA PHE A 96 9.07 -2.67 0.86
C PHE A 96 9.92 -2.83 2.12
N VAL A 97 10.53 -1.73 2.56
CA VAL A 97 11.33 -1.67 3.78
C VAL A 97 10.93 -0.47 4.62
N ASP A 98 11.18 -0.51 5.93
CA ASP A 98 11.17 0.68 6.76
C ASP A 98 12.21 1.68 6.23
N SER A 99 11.85 2.96 6.14
CA SER A 99 12.74 3.99 5.58
C SER A 99 13.98 4.26 6.43
N GLU A 100 13.88 4.09 7.74
CA GLU A 100 14.92 4.34 8.73
C GLU A 100 15.73 3.07 8.99
N THR A 101 15.09 1.98 9.43
CA THR A 101 15.78 0.74 9.85
C THR A 101 16.19 -0.14 8.67
N ARG A 102 15.59 0.07 7.49
CA ARG A 102 15.74 -0.79 6.30
C ARG A 102 15.28 -2.23 6.47
N GLU A 103 14.62 -2.53 7.59
CA GLU A 103 14.02 -3.84 7.83
C GLU A 103 12.90 -4.10 6.82
N SER A 104 12.74 -5.36 6.41
CA SER A 104 11.69 -5.76 5.47
C SER A 104 10.31 -5.57 6.07
N LEU A 105 9.39 -5.06 5.24
CA LEU A 105 7.96 -5.00 5.52
C LEU A 105 7.17 -5.97 4.64
N GLN A 106 7.85 -6.81 3.86
CA GLN A 106 7.18 -7.74 2.95
C GLN A 106 6.35 -8.74 3.73
N TYR A 107 5.07 -8.85 3.43
CA TYR A 107 4.13 -9.74 4.12
C TYR A 107 3.92 -9.43 5.61
N SER A 108 4.53 -8.37 6.16
CA SER A 108 4.22 -7.86 7.49
C SER A 108 2.80 -7.29 7.49
N CYS A 109 1.94 -7.83 8.34
CA CYS A 109 0.66 -7.20 8.66
C CYS A 109 0.90 -6.02 9.59
N VAL A 110 0.39 -4.85 9.22
CA VAL A 110 0.41 -3.64 10.04
C VAL A 110 -1.01 -3.16 10.26
N ASP A 111 -1.29 -2.60 11.43
CA ASP A 111 -2.66 -2.24 11.81
C ASP A 111 -3.23 -1.16 10.90
N ILE A 112 -2.41 -0.15 10.57
CA ILE A 112 -2.84 0.99 9.78
C ILE A 112 -1.79 1.35 8.73
N VAL A 113 -2.22 1.55 7.49
CA VAL A 113 -1.46 2.23 6.44
C VAL A 113 -2.18 3.51 6.00
N LYS A 114 -1.45 4.62 5.99
CA LYS A 114 -1.86 5.89 5.40
C LYS A 114 -1.06 6.12 4.12
N LEU A 115 -1.76 6.16 2.99
CA LEU A 115 -1.21 6.55 1.70
C LEU A 115 -1.54 8.02 1.47
N PHE A 116 -0.53 8.85 1.16
CA PHE A 116 -0.72 10.28 0.96
C PHE A 116 0.36 10.84 0.03
N ASN A 117 -0.04 11.48 -1.07
CA ASN A 117 0.86 12.17 -2.02
C ASN A 117 2.11 11.34 -2.36
N LYS A 118 1.93 10.12 -2.89
CA LYS A 118 2.98 9.15 -3.27
C LYS A 118 3.72 8.48 -2.11
N SER A 119 3.62 9.02 -0.89
CA SER A 119 4.21 8.44 0.31
C SER A 119 3.28 7.40 0.95
N ILE A 120 3.90 6.44 1.64
CA ILE A 120 3.22 5.38 2.37
C ILE A 120 3.74 5.38 3.79
N TYR A 121 2.82 5.51 4.74
CA TYR A 121 3.09 5.55 6.16
C TYR A 121 2.37 4.40 6.84
N TYR A 122 2.95 3.82 7.89
CA TYR A 122 2.34 2.73 8.62
C TYR A 122 2.52 2.87 10.14
N LYS A 123 1.65 2.21 10.87
CA LYS A 123 1.66 2.19 12.33
C LYS A 123 1.12 0.85 12.82
N ASN A 124 1.77 0.33 13.86
CA ASN A 124 1.22 -0.75 14.68
C ASN A 124 0.60 -0.15 15.94
N ILE A 125 -0.58 -0.61 16.31
CA ILE A 125 -1.30 -0.24 17.53
C ILE A 125 -0.97 -1.32 18.56
N ARG A 126 -0.47 -0.89 19.73
CA ARG A 126 -0.26 -1.82 20.85
C ARG A 126 -1.61 -2.42 21.26
N GLY A 127 -1.74 -3.76 21.19
CA GLY A 127 -2.89 -4.49 21.75
C GLY A 127 -3.94 -5.05 20.76
N LEU A 128 -3.66 -5.10 19.45
CA LEU A 128 -4.52 -5.80 18.47
C LEU A 128 -3.98 -7.17 18.02
N THR A 129 -2.85 -7.61 18.57
CA THR A 129 -2.47 -9.03 18.52
C THR A 129 -3.33 -9.79 19.52
N SER A 130 -4.43 -10.37 19.02
CA SER A 130 -5.15 -11.45 19.70
C SER A 130 -4.24 -12.65 19.94
#